data_AF-A0A443Q8V0-F1
#
_entry.id   AF-A0A443Q8V0-F1
#
_cell.length_a   1.000
_cell.length_b   1.000
_cell.length_c   1.000
_cell.angle_alpha   90.00
_cell.angle_beta   90.00
_cell.angle_gamma   90.00
#
_symmetry.space_group_name_H-M   'P 1'
#
loop_
_entity.id
_entity.type
_entity.pdbx_description
1 polymer ?
#
loop_
_entity_poly.entity_id
_entity_poly.type
_entity_poly.pdbx_seq_one_letter_code
_entity_poly.pdbx_strand_id
1 'polypeptide(L)'
;MDHSQKVKNEDVSIESEPRIVCEDPIFKGKFKALLKKYKHLFTKSWRGNKVMKGVVHHIDTGDENPFKRMPYRIAPKHQKCVDAEIEDMLEAGIIEESHVSSKY
;
A
#
# COMPACT_ATOMS: atom_id res chain seq x y z
N MET A 1 -21.77 25.20 -0.70
CA MET A 1 -21.97 23.78 -0.39
C MET A 1 -20.60 23.14 -0.33
N ASP A 2 -20.08 23.02 0.89
CA ASP A 2 -18.74 22.53 1.18
C ASP A 2 -18.82 21.00 1.30
N HIS A 3 -18.22 20.31 0.35
CA HIS A 3 -18.06 18.85 0.34
C HIS A 3 -16.56 18.51 0.34
N SER A 4 -15.74 19.28 1.03
CA SER A 4 -14.42 18.81 1.46
C SER A 4 -14.56 18.00 2.74
N GLN A 5 -15.14 16.79 2.62
CA GLN A 5 -14.78 15.75 3.56
C GLN A 5 -13.27 15.52 3.40
N LYS A 6 -12.49 16.09 4.32
CA LYS A 6 -11.08 15.78 4.50
C LYS A 6 -10.98 14.27 4.70
N VAL A 7 -10.60 13.55 3.66
CA VAL A 7 -9.99 12.23 3.84
C VAL A 7 -8.64 12.52 4.46
N LYS A 8 -8.62 12.66 5.79
CA LYS A 8 -7.41 12.34 6.53
C LYS A 8 -7.21 10.86 6.24
N ASN A 9 -6.21 10.54 5.41
CA ASN A 9 -5.74 9.17 5.26
C ASN A 9 -5.10 8.79 6.60
N GLU A 10 -5.96 8.54 7.59
CA GLU A 10 -5.61 7.78 8.76
C GLU A 10 -5.40 6.38 8.21
N ASP A 11 -4.14 6.05 7.90
CA ASP A 11 -3.67 4.68 8.10
C ASP A 11 -4.31 4.23 9.40
N VAL A 12 -5.32 3.35 9.30
CA VAL A 12 -6.20 3.01 10.42
C VAL A 12 -5.28 2.72 11.59
N SER A 13 -5.34 3.59 12.60
CA SER A 13 -4.53 3.43 13.78
C SER A 13 -5.08 2.19 14.47
N ILE A 14 -4.50 1.03 14.16
CA ILE A 14 -4.68 -0.21 14.92
C ILE A 14 -3.90 -0.03 16.24
N GLU A 15 -4.23 1.03 16.97
CA GLU A 15 -4.04 1.16 18.40
C GLU A 15 -5.21 0.53 19.15
N SER A 16 -6.30 0.21 18.45
CA SER A 16 -7.40 -0.58 19.00
C SER A 16 -6.96 -2.03 19.25
N GLU A 17 -7.22 -2.53 20.46
CA GLU A 17 -7.07 -3.94 20.74
C GLU A 17 -7.92 -4.76 19.74
N PRO A 18 -7.42 -5.88 19.21
CA PRO A 18 -8.19 -6.71 18.30
C PRO A 18 -9.50 -7.12 18.97
N ARG A 19 -10.63 -6.78 18.34
CA ARG A 19 -11.97 -7.16 18.83
C ARG A 19 -12.17 -8.65 18.60
N ILE A 20 -11.88 -9.45 19.63
CA ILE A 20 -12.12 -10.90 19.61
C ILE A 20 -13.54 -11.16 20.08
N VAL A 21 -14.44 -11.45 19.13
CA VAL A 21 -15.80 -11.94 19.42
C VAL A 21 -15.69 -13.45 19.62
N CYS A 22 -15.69 -13.88 20.87
CA CYS A 22 -15.66 -15.29 21.27
C CYS A 22 -16.34 -15.42 22.64
N GLU A 23 -17.24 -16.39 22.75
CA GLU A 23 -18.02 -16.67 23.96
C GLU A 23 -17.20 -17.45 25.00
N ASP A 24 -16.34 -18.38 24.56
CA ASP A 24 -15.47 -19.16 25.45
C ASP A 24 -14.28 -18.31 25.95
N PRO A 25 -14.19 -18.03 27.27
CA PRO A 25 -13.11 -17.22 27.82
C PRO A 25 -11.73 -17.88 27.72
N ILE A 26 -11.65 -19.21 27.74
CA ILE A 26 -10.38 -19.95 27.65
C ILE A 26 -9.82 -19.82 26.24
N PHE A 27 -10.65 -20.07 25.23
CA PHE A 27 -10.25 -19.92 23.84
C PHE A 27 -9.89 -18.47 23.51
N LYS A 28 -10.68 -17.50 23.97
CA LYS A 28 -10.40 -16.07 23.80
C LYS A 28 -9.02 -15.69 24.36
N GLY A 29 -8.65 -16.22 25.52
CA GLY A 29 -7.33 -16.02 26.12
C GLY A 29 -6.20 -16.58 25.26
N LYS A 30 -6.34 -17.84 24.80
CA LYS A 30 -5.36 -18.48 23.90
C LYS A 30 -5.18 -17.71 22.60
N PHE A 31 -6.27 -17.23 22.01
CA PHE A 31 -6.24 -16.46 20.76
C PHE A 31 -5.58 -15.08 20.95
N LYS A 32 -5.88 -14.37 22.05
CA LYS A 32 -5.21 -13.08 22.35
C LYS A 32 -3.71 -13.26 22.52
N ALA A 33 -3.26 -14.34 23.16
CA ALA A 33 -1.84 -14.66 23.28
C ALA A 33 -1.17 -14.91 21.92
N LEU A 34 -1.86 -15.60 21.01
CA LEU A 34 -1.39 -15.86 19.65
C LEU A 34 -1.21 -14.56 18.85
N LEU A 35 -2.23 -13.69 18.85
CA LEU A 35 -2.16 -12.40 18.15
C LEU A 35 -1.04 -11.53 18.69
N LYS A 36 -0.80 -11.53 20.01
CA LYS A 36 0.32 -10.80 20.61
C LYS A 36 1.67 -11.36 20.17
N LYS A 37 1.83 -12.68 20.16
CA LYS A 37 3.07 -13.37 19.73
C LYS A 37 3.42 -13.07 18.28
N TYR A 38 2.43 -13.09 17.39
CA TYR A 38 2.61 -12.92 15.95
C TYR A 38 2.24 -11.52 15.44
N LYS A 39 2.20 -10.51 16.32
CA LYS A 39 1.85 -9.12 15.95
C LYS A 39 2.73 -8.58 14.81
N HIS A 40 3.99 -8.98 14.76
CA HIS A 40 4.96 -8.57 13.75
C HIS A 40 4.67 -9.11 12.33
N LEU A 41 3.78 -10.09 12.18
CA LEU A 41 3.35 -10.61 10.87
C LEU A 41 2.31 -9.71 10.21
N PHE A 42 1.65 -8.85 10.99
CA PHE A 42 0.63 -7.93 10.50
C PHE A 42 1.22 -6.53 10.37
N THR A 43 1.05 -5.95 9.19
CA THR A 43 1.40 -4.56 8.92
C THR A 43 0.19 -3.68 9.22
N LYS A 44 0.42 -2.49 9.74
CA LYS A 44 -0.67 -1.57 10.12
C LYS A 44 -1.24 -0.84 8.91
N SER A 45 -0.39 -0.58 7.93
CA SER A 45 -0.76 0.00 6.66
C SER A 45 0.09 -0.62 5.56
N TRP A 46 -0.35 -0.40 4.31
CA TRP A 46 0.39 -0.86 3.15
C TRP A 46 1.78 -0.22 3.06
N ARG A 47 1.96 0.99 3.62
CA ARG A 47 3.26 1.70 3.71
C ARG A 47 4.29 0.92 4.53
N GLY A 48 3.84 0.07 5.45
CA GLY A 48 4.69 -0.82 6.23
C GLY A 48 4.84 -2.23 5.65
N ASN A 49 4.33 -2.49 4.44
CA ASN A 49 4.44 -3.80 3.81
C ASN A 49 5.89 -4.12 3.47
N LYS A 50 6.29 -5.36 3.81
CA LYS A 50 7.58 -5.89 3.40
C LYS A 50 7.44 -6.55 2.05
N VAL A 51 8.35 -6.23 1.15
CA VAL A 51 8.46 -6.89 -0.16
C VAL A 51 9.04 -8.31 0.04
N MET A 52 8.45 -9.30 -0.63
CA MET A 52 9.00 -10.65 -0.68
C MET A 52 10.33 -10.62 -1.45
N LYS A 53 11.41 -11.10 -0.84
CA LYS A 53 12.72 -11.17 -1.48
C LYS A 53 12.89 -12.51 -2.21
N GLY A 54 13.54 -12.47 -3.37
CA GLY A 54 13.98 -13.68 -4.08
C GLY A 54 12.97 -14.25 -5.10
N VAL A 55 11.84 -13.59 -5.33
CA VAL A 55 10.92 -13.91 -6.42
C VAL A 55 10.85 -12.73 -7.36
N VAL A 56 11.12 -12.97 -8.64
CA VAL A 56 11.00 -11.97 -9.71
C VAL A 56 9.98 -12.48 -10.71
N HIS A 57 8.96 -11.67 -10.98
CA HIS A 57 7.97 -11.98 -11.99
C HIS A 57 8.50 -11.60 -13.37
N HIS A 58 8.43 -12.53 -14.33
CA HIS A 58 8.66 -12.25 -15.73
C HIS A 58 7.32 -12.16 -16.45
N ILE A 59 7.06 -11.03 -17.12
CA ILE A 59 5.85 -10.81 -17.90
C ILE A 59 6.23 -11.03 -19.36
N ASP A 60 5.67 -12.08 -19.97
CA ASP A 60 5.82 -12.36 -21.40
C ASP A 60 4.86 -11.46 -22.20
N THR A 61 5.43 -10.54 -22.97
CA THR A 61 4.69 -9.63 -23.84
C THR A 61 4.58 -10.13 -25.27
N GLY A 62 5.09 -11.33 -25.58
CA GLY A 62 5.20 -11.85 -26.94
C GLY A 62 5.98 -10.89 -27.85
N ASP A 63 5.46 -10.67 -29.06
CA ASP A 63 6.07 -9.83 -30.10
C ASP A 63 5.60 -8.37 -30.07
N GLU A 64 4.93 -7.93 -29.00
CA GLU A 64 4.37 -6.58 -28.91
C GLU A 64 5.47 -5.53 -28.68
N ASN A 65 5.42 -4.44 -29.44
CA ASN A 65 6.39 -3.36 -29.31
C ASN A 65 6.08 -2.44 -28.12
N PRO A 66 7.11 -1.85 -27.46
CA PRO A 66 6.89 -0.87 -26.41
C PRO A 66 6.04 0.31 -26.90
N PHE A 67 4.98 0.63 -26.15
CA PHE A 67 4.08 1.74 -26.46
C PHE A 67 4.23 2.88 -25.46
N LYS A 68 4.62 4.07 -25.95
CA LYS A 68 4.74 5.28 -25.13
C LYS A 68 3.46 6.11 -25.24
N ARG A 69 2.82 6.36 -24.09
CA ARG A 69 1.66 7.26 -23.97
C ARG A 69 2.00 8.47 -23.13
N MET A 70 1.54 9.66 -23.56
CA MET A 70 1.58 10.86 -22.74
C MET A 70 0.67 10.70 -21.50
N PRO A 71 1.16 11.02 -20.30
CA PRO A 71 0.32 11.09 -19.11
C PRO A 71 -0.84 12.06 -19.30
N TYR A 72 -1.98 11.76 -18.68
CA TYR A 72 -3.11 12.67 -18.68
C TYR A 72 -2.85 13.90 -17.80
N ARG A 73 -3.49 15.01 -18.14
CA ARG A 73 -3.42 16.23 -17.32
C ARG A 73 -4.18 16.03 -16.02
N ILE A 74 -3.50 16.32 -14.92
CA ILE A 74 -4.08 16.30 -13.57
C ILE A 74 -4.55 17.72 -13.24
N ALA A 75 -5.75 17.84 -12.66
CA ALA A 75 -6.24 19.14 -12.21
C ALA A 75 -5.41 19.64 -11.01
N PRO A 76 -5.07 20.94 -10.91
CA PRO A 76 -4.20 21.48 -9.86
C PRO A 76 -4.63 21.12 -8.43
N LYS A 77 -5.94 21.00 -8.19
CA LYS A 77 -6.50 20.60 -6.89
C LYS A 77 -6.09 19.20 -6.42
N HIS A 78 -5.71 18.31 -7.33
CA HIS A 78 -5.29 16.94 -7.03
C HIS A 78 -3.79 16.77 -7.01
N GLN A 79 -3.02 17.73 -7.55
CA GLN A 79 -1.57 17.61 -7.69
C GLN A 79 -0.90 17.30 -6.35
N LYS A 80 -1.26 18.04 -5.30
CA LYS A 80 -0.71 17.83 -3.95
C LYS A 80 -0.96 16.42 -3.40
N CYS A 81 -2.13 15.83 -3.69
CA CYS A 81 -2.45 14.48 -3.22
C CYS A 81 -1.66 13.43 -4.00
N VAL A 82 -1.48 13.64 -5.30
CA VAL A 82 -0.71 12.75 -6.16
C VAL A 82 0.76 12.79 -5.78
N ASP A 83 1.32 13.98 -5.57
CA ASP A 83 2.73 14.15 -5.20
C ASP A 83 3.02 13.46 -3.85
N ALA A 84 2.15 13.62 -2.85
CA ALA A 84 2.29 12.96 -1.56
C ALA A 84 2.25 11.43 -1.67
N GLU A 85 1.32 10.89 -2.46
CA GLU A 85 1.21 9.44 -2.64
C GLU A 85 2.41 8.85 -3.40
N ILE A 86 2.96 9.60 -4.37
CA ILE A 86 4.21 9.23 -5.06
C ILE A 86 5.38 9.18 -4.06
N GLU A 87 5.53 10.22 -3.23
CA GLU A 87 6.57 10.28 -2.21
C GLU A 87 6.49 9.09 -1.25
N ASP A 88 5.30 8.78 -0.76
CA ASP A 88 5.11 7.66 0.13
C ASP A 88 5.40 6.30 -0.53
N MET A 89 5.06 6.12 -1.81
CA MET A 89 5.37 4.89 -2.56
C MET A 89 6.87 4.74 -2.83
N LEU A 90 7.57 5.86 -3.05
CA LEU A 90 9.03 5.90 -3.18
C LEU A 90 9.70 5.52 -1.85
N GLU A 91 9.26 6.10 -0.73
CA GLU A 91 9.78 5.77 0.61
C GLU A 91 9.54 4.29 0.96
N ALA A 92 8.36 3.76 0.61
CA ALA A 92 8.02 2.35 0.80
C ALA A 92 8.78 1.39 -0.15
N GLY A 93 9.49 1.91 -1.16
CA GLY A 93 10.23 1.12 -2.16
C GLY A 93 9.32 0.31 -3.09
N ILE A 94 8.08 0.76 -3.30
CA ILE A 94 7.13 0.12 -4.23
C ILE A 94 7.37 0.56 -5.67
N ILE A 95 7.76 1.82 -5.85
CA ILE A 95 8.13 2.39 -7.15
C ILE A 95 9.55 2.94 -7.10
N GLU A 96 10.16 3.10 -8.27
CA GLU A 96 11.48 3.69 -8.45
C GLU A 96 11.54 4.51 -9.75
N GLU A 97 12.52 5.39 -9.85
CA GLU A 97 12.80 6.09 -11.10
C GLU A 97 13.30 5.10 -12.15
N SER A 98 12.76 5.20 -13.36
CA SER A 98 13.17 4.37 -14.48
C SER A 98 13.23 5.16 -15.78
N HIS A 99 14.14 4.74 -16.66
CA HIS A 99 14.27 5.29 -18.00
C HIS A 99 13.76 4.27 -19.02
N VAL A 100 12.56 4.52 -19.56
CA VAL A 100 12.06 3.72 -20.68
C VAL A 100 12.73 4.23 -21.97
N SER A 101 13.62 3.41 -22.53
CA SER A 101 14.29 3.72 -23.80
C SER A 101 13.29 3.67 -24.96
N SER A 102 12.77 4.84 -25.35
CA SER A 102 12.14 5.02 -26.64
C SER A 102 13.26 5.15 -27.67
N LYS A 103 13.74 4.03 -28.23
CA LYS A 103 14.66 4.05 -29.38
C LYS A 103 13.90 4.26 -30.69
N TYR A 104 13.00 5.25 -30.73
CA TYR A 104 12.42 5.84 -31.94
C TYR A 104 12.00 7.27 -31.61
#